data_AF-A0A969AH37-F1
#
_entry.id   AF-A0A969AH37-F1
#
_cell.length_a   1.000
_cell.length_b   1.000
_cell.length_c   1.000
_cell.angle_alpha   90.00
_cell.angle_beta   90.00
_cell.angle_gamma   90.00
#
_symmetry.space_group_name_H-M   'P 1'
#
loop_
_entity.id
_entity.type
_entity.pdbx_description
1 polymer ?
#
loop_
_entity_poly.entity_id
_entity_poly.type
_entity_poly.pdbx_seq_one_letter_code
_entity_poly.pdbx_strand_id
1 'polypeptide(L)'
;MTFSLTDRLESWRTRLRKDIDKIEALDQGQPFFQKALKFLTSLGYEEEALVISEKSRARAFADLLTEPLSSKQGKRYSANTPTIAQIKQIAQEQNATIIEYSMINADDLLLIWVIKPTGKVILHQFDIKAISEQKNFLSDLVVKAREFLSIDRKSGNLSKLDSAKLFPALCGNLLG
;
A
#
# COMPACT_ATOMS: atom_id res chain seq x y z
N MET A 1 -12.11 9.38 22.65
CA MET A 1 -12.08 9.37 21.17
C MET A 1 -11.12 10.47 20.70
N THR A 2 -9.84 10.15 20.52
CA THR A 2 -8.88 11.08 19.93
C THR A 2 -9.10 11.08 18.42
N PHE A 3 -9.76 12.11 17.90
CA PHE A 3 -9.83 12.32 16.45
C PHE A 3 -8.44 12.66 15.95
N SER A 4 -7.86 11.80 15.11
CA SER A 4 -6.58 12.09 14.47
C SER A 4 -6.78 13.21 13.43
N LEU A 5 -5.72 13.98 13.14
CA LEU A 5 -5.77 15.00 12.09
C LEU A 5 -6.15 14.42 10.73
N THR A 6 -5.75 13.17 10.47
CA THR A 6 -6.13 12.42 9.27
C THR A 6 -7.63 12.15 9.18
N ASP A 7 -8.33 11.91 10.30
CA ASP A 7 -9.78 11.70 10.30
C ASP A 7 -10.54 12.99 10.01
N ARG A 8 -10.01 14.15 10.44
CA ARG A 8 -10.60 15.45 10.13
C ARG A 8 -10.51 15.77 8.64
N LEU A 9 -9.39 15.47 8.00
CA LEU A 9 -9.21 15.65 6.56
C LEU A 9 -10.20 14.77 5.77
N GLU A 10 -10.37 13.51 6.19
CA GLU A 10 -11.31 12.59 5.56
C GLU A 10 -12.78 13.00 5.78
N SER A 11 -13.11 13.49 6.97
CA SER A 11 -14.42 14.09 7.25
C SER A 11 -14.69 15.32 6.40
N TRP A 12 -13.67 16.15 6.12
CA TRP A 12 -13.83 17.29 5.21
C TRP A 12 -14.02 16.83 3.75
N ARG A 13 -13.22 15.88 3.27
CA ARG A 13 -13.33 15.32 1.91
C ARG A 13 -14.72 14.74 1.63
N THR A 14 -15.28 13.98 2.57
CA THR A 14 -16.60 13.34 2.40
C THR A 14 -17.77 14.33 2.31
N ARG A 15 -17.58 15.59 2.74
CA ARG A 15 -18.59 16.65 2.59
C ARG A 15 -18.63 17.25 1.18
N LEU A 16 -17.67 16.93 0.32
CA LEU A 16 -17.59 17.46 -1.04
C LEU A 16 -18.61 16.78 -1.96
N ARG A 17 -19.32 17.59 -2.76
CA ARG A 17 -20.50 17.15 -3.51
C ARG A 17 -20.18 16.61 -4.90
N LYS A 18 -19.10 17.03 -5.55
CA LYS A 18 -18.67 16.43 -6.82
C LYS A 18 -17.50 15.50 -6.57
N ASP A 19 -17.42 14.40 -7.32
CA ASP A 19 -16.30 13.46 -7.15
C ASP A 19 -14.97 14.08 -7.61
N ILE A 20 -15.00 14.99 -8.57
CA ILE A 20 -13.83 15.78 -8.96
C ILE A 20 -13.31 16.64 -7.80
N ASP A 21 -14.20 17.25 -7.02
CA ASP A 21 -13.81 18.06 -5.86
C ASP A 21 -13.14 17.17 -4.79
N LYS A 22 -13.62 15.92 -4.63
CA LYS A 22 -13.02 14.95 -3.70
C LYS A 22 -11.62 14.50 -4.14
N ILE A 23 -11.41 14.32 -5.45
CA ILE A 23 -10.09 13.99 -6.02
C ILE A 23 -9.15 15.15 -5.77
N GLU A 24 -9.55 16.37 -6.14
CA GLU A 24 -8.73 17.57 -5.98
C GLU A 24 -8.37 17.83 -4.51
N ALA A 25 -9.34 17.67 -3.60
CA ALA A 25 -9.12 17.76 -2.16
C ALA A 25 -8.08 16.77 -1.62
N LEU A 26 -8.08 15.54 -2.16
CA LEU A 26 -7.10 14.53 -1.79
C LEU A 26 -5.72 14.85 -2.38
N ASP A 27 -5.65 15.26 -3.64
CA ASP A 27 -4.42 15.66 -4.30
C ASP A 27 -3.74 16.81 -3.55
N GLN A 28 -4.52 17.81 -3.13
CA GLN A 28 -4.05 18.92 -2.28
C GLN A 28 -3.62 18.45 -0.89
N GLY A 29 -4.25 17.41 -0.35
CA GLY A 29 -3.91 16.79 0.93
C GLY A 29 -2.68 15.88 0.89
N GLN A 30 -2.19 15.50 -0.29
CA GLN A 30 -1.11 14.54 -0.44
C GLN A 30 0.18 14.90 0.32
N PRO A 31 0.64 16.16 0.35
CA PRO A 31 1.81 16.54 1.15
C PRO A 31 1.62 16.31 2.65
N PHE A 32 0.39 16.45 3.17
CA PHE A 32 0.08 16.16 4.56
C PHE A 32 0.18 14.66 4.85
N PHE A 33 -0.41 13.82 4.00
CA PHE A 33 -0.32 12.37 4.15
C PHE A 33 1.11 11.86 4.07
N GLN A 34 1.93 12.36 3.14
CA GLN A 34 3.34 12.00 3.04
C GLN A 34 4.12 12.36 4.32
N LYS A 35 3.87 13.54 4.91
CA LYS A 35 4.49 13.94 6.19
C LYS A 35 4.02 13.07 7.34
N ALA A 36 2.73 12.73 7.40
CA ALA A 36 2.18 11.85 8.43
C ALA A 36 2.78 10.44 8.34
N LEU A 37 2.90 9.89 7.13
CA LEU A 37 3.57 8.61 6.88
C LEU A 37 5.03 8.63 7.35
N LYS A 38 5.80 9.65 6.96
CA LYS A 38 7.18 9.82 7.40
C LYS A 38 7.29 9.86 8.93
N PHE A 39 6.42 10.64 9.57
CA PHE A 39 6.42 10.79 11.02
C PHE A 39 6.08 9.47 11.73
N LEU A 40 5.01 8.78 11.34
CA LEU A 40 4.59 7.53 11.97
C LEU A 40 5.62 6.42 11.78
N THR A 41 6.18 6.29 10.58
CA THR A 41 7.24 5.32 10.30
C THR A 41 8.52 5.62 11.09
N SER A 42 8.90 6.88 11.28
CA SER A 42 10.04 7.24 12.14
C SER A 42 9.83 6.92 13.61
N LEU A 43 8.57 6.79 14.06
CA LEU A 43 8.21 6.42 15.42
C LEU A 43 8.01 4.91 15.61
N GLY A 44 8.12 4.10 14.54
CA GLY A 44 7.86 2.67 14.58
C GLY A 44 6.37 2.28 14.59
N TYR A 45 5.47 3.23 14.29
CA TYR A 45 4.03 2.98 14.18
C TYR A 45 3.66 2.47 12.78
N GLU A 46 4.13 1.28 12.45
CA GLU A 46 4.04 0.68 11.10
C GLU A 46 2.59 0.40 10.68
N GLU A 47 1.76 -0.08 11.60
CA GLU A 47 0.35 -0.44 11.33
C GLU A 47 -0.53 0.81 11.17
N GLU A 48 -0.28 1.84 11.96
CA GLU A 48 -0.95 3.12 11.81
C GLU A 48 -0.53 3.80 10.51
N ALA A 49 0.76 3.75 10.17
CA ALA A 49 1.26 4.27 8.90
C ALA A 49 0.62 3.54 7.72
N LEU A 50 0.43 2.22 7.79
CA LEU A 50 -0.31 1.45 6.79
C LEU A 50 -1.74 1.97 6.59
N VAL A 51 -2.47 2.19 7.68
CA VAL A 51 -3.84 2.74 7.61
C VAL A 51 -3.85 4.15 7.01
N ILE A 52 -2.85 4.98 7.31
CA ILE A 52 -2.71 6.31 6.70
C ILE A 52 -2.37 6.22 5.21
N SER A 53 -1.54 5.26 4.80
CA SER A 53 -1.22 5.01 3.40
C SER A 53 -2.49 4.68 2.62
N GLU A 54 -3.32 3.77 3.11
CA GLU A 54 -4.63 3.46 2.51
C GLU A 54 -5.64 4.62 2.55
N LYS A 55 -5.51 5.55 3.49
CA LYS A 55 -6.28 6.81 3.50
C LYS A 55 -5.82 7.77 2.41
N SER A 56 -4.52 7.80 2.12
CA SER A 56 -3.93 8.70 1.13
C SER A 56 -4.20 8.27 -0.32
N ARG A 57 -4.57 7.00 -0.57
CA ARG A 57 -4.87 6.53 -1.92
C ARG A 57 -6.22 7.03 -2.40
N ALA A 58 -6.28 7.43 -3.68
CA ALA A 58 -7.47 7.99 -4.32
C ALA A 58 -8.68 7.05 -4.29
N ARG A 59 -9.54 7.28 -3.30
CA ARG A 59 -10.83 6.59 -3.14
C ARG A 59 -11.93 7.09 -4.02
N ALA A 60 -11.70 8.07 -4.88
CA ALA A 60 -12.71 8.48 -5.84
C ALA A 60 -13.18 7.30 -6.69
N PHE A 61 -12.29 6.38 -7.06
CA PHE A 61 -12.69 5.15 -7.75
C PHE A 61 -13.53 4.21 -6.87
N ALA A 62 -13.15 4.02 -5.61
CA ALA A 62 -13.91 3.19 -4.68
C ALA A 62 -15.29 3.80 -4.36
N ASP A 63 -15.36 5.13 -4.20
CA ASP A 63 -16.61 5.88 -4.04
C ASP A 63 -17.51 5.67 -5.28
N LEU A 64 -16.94 5.76 -6.50
CA LEU A 64 -17.67 5.49 -7.74
C LEU A 64 -18.22 4.06 -7.82
N LEU A 65 -17.48 3.05 -7.34
CA LEU A 65 -17.96 1.66 -7.28
C LEU A 65 -19.10 1.45 -6.28
N THR A 66 -19.20 2.32 -5.27
CA THR A 66 -20.25 2.24 -4.25
C THR A 66 -21.50 3.05 -4.59
N GLU A 67 -21.49 3.86 -5.66
CA GLU A 67 -22.69 4.51 -6.16
C GLU A 67 -23.64 3.46 -6.77
N PRO A 68 -24.88 3.30 -6.27
CA PRO A 68 -25.82 2.33 -6.83
C PRO A 68 -26.14 2.68 -8.28
N LEU A 69 -26.02 1.69 -9.19
CA LEU A 69 -26.39 1.83 -10.61
C LEU A 69 -27.88 2.14 -10.83
N SER A 70 -28.72 2.05 -9.79
CA SER A 70 -30.14 2.34 -9.86
C SER A 70 -30.67 2.91 -8.54
N SER A 71 -31.52 3.94 -8.65
CA SER A 71 -32.43 4.53 -7.67
C SER A 71 -31.94 5.63 -6.70
N LYS A 72 -32.38 6.86 -7.01
CA LYS A 72 -33.43 7.62 -6.28
C LYS A 72 -33.40 7.72 -4.75
N GLN A 73 -32.33 7.45 -4.02
CA GLN A 73 -32.20 7.94 -2.63
C GLN A 73 -30.77 8.39 -2.35
N GLY A 74 -30.60 9.67 -2.02
CA GLY A 74 -29.33 10.40 -1.90
C GLY A 74 -28.40 10.00 -0.75
N LYS A 75 -28.25 8.70 -0.45
CA LYS A 75 -27.16 8.19 0.38
C LYS A 75 -26.00 7.79 -0.52
N ARG A 76 -25.05 8.71 -0.68
CA ARG A 76 -23.74 8.39 -1.25
C ARG A 76 -22.96 7.59 -0.23
N TYR A 77 -22.59 6.38 -0.61
CA TYR A 77 -21.62 5.59 0.12
C TYR A 77 -20.24 6.18 -0.21
N SER A 78 -19.44 6.46 0.81
CA SER A 78 -18.00 6.62 0.62
C SER A 78 -17.34 5.34 1.08
N ALA A 79 -16.38 4.85 0.31
CA ALA A 79 -15.61 3.68 0.70
C ALA A 79 -14.84 4.00 1.99
N ASN A 80 -15.29 3.44 3.11
CA ASN A 80 -14.63 3.60 4.39
C ASN A 80 -13.22 3.01 4.32
N THR A 81 -12.27 3.65 5.00
CA THR A 81 -10.91 3.09 5.17
C THR A 81 -11.05 1.76 5.87
N PRO A 82 -10.46 0.67 5.34
CA PRO A 82 -10.36 -0.55 6.10
C PRO A 82 -9.51 -0.29 7.34
N THR A 83 -10.00 -0.71 8.50
CA THR A 83 -9.21 -0.73 9.72
C THR A 83 -8.06 -1.73 9.59
N ILE A 84 -7.01 -1.60 10.41
CA ILE A 84 -5.93 -2.59 10.43
C ILE A 84 -6.43 -4.02 10.67
N ALA A 85 -7.45 -4.18 11.53
CA ALA A 85 -8.08 -5.46 11.81
C ALA A 85 -8.73 -6.04 10.55
N GLN A 86 -9.42 -5.20 9.76
CA GLN A 86 -10.03 -5.62 8.49
C GLN A 86 -8.97 -5.98 7.45
N ILE A 87 -7.88 -5.21 7.33
CA ILE A 87 -6.78 -5.53 6.41
C ILE A 87 -6.18 -6.91 6.75
N LYS A 88 -5.89 -7.16 8.03
CA LYS A 88 -5.38 -8.45 8.51
C LYS A 88 -6.37 -9.59 8.28
N GLN A 89 -7.66 -9.35 8.53
CA GLN A 89 -8.72 -10.33 8.30
C GLN A 89 -8.82 -10.69 6.82
N ILE A 90 -8.76 -9.71 5.91
CA ILE A 90 -8.78 -9.98 4.46
C ILE A 90 -7.58 -10.86 4.06
N ALA A 91 -6.38 -10.57 4.56
CA ALA A 91 -5.19 -11.40 4.28
C ALA A 91 -5.37 -12.85 4.79
N GLN A 92 -5.97 -13.02 5.96
CA GLN A 92 -6.28 -14.32 6.57
C GLN A 92 -7.33 -15.09 5.76
N GLU A 93 -8.47 -14.48 5.47
CA GLU A 93 -9.60 -15.09 4.76
C GLU A 93 -9.22 -15.52 3.34
N GLN A 94 -8.43 -14.69 2.65
CA GLN A 94 -7.94 -14.98 1.32
C GLN A 94 -6.73 -15.92 1.33
N ASN A 95 -6.20 -16.26 2.52
CA ASN A 95 -4.95 -16.99 2.70
C ASN A 95 -3.82 -16.45 1.79
N ALA A 96 -3.72 -15.12 1.71
CA ALA A 96 -2.87 -14.42 0.76
C ALA A 96 -1.98 -13.38 1.45
N THR A 97 -0.77 -13.19 0.91
CA THR A 97 0.11 -12.09 1.33
C THR A 97 -0.30 -10.84 0.58
N ILE A 98 -0.73 -9.81 1.30
CA ILE A 98 -1.04 -8.49 0.72
C ILE A 98 0.23 -7.64 0.77
N ILE A 99 0.54 -6.99 -0.36
CA ILE A 99 1.65 -6.06 -0.47
C ILE A 99 1.07 -4.69 -0.77
N GLU A 100 1.37 -3.73 0.09
CA GLU A 100 1.03 -2.32 -0.12
C GLU A 100 2.31 -1.50 -0.20
N TYR A 101 2.30 -0.44 -1.00
CA TYR A 101 3.42 0.47 -1.12
C TYR A 101 2.95 1.92 -1.15
N SER A 102 3.81 2.81 -0.67
CA SER A 102 3.65 4.26 -0.73
C SER A 102 4.99 4.95 -0.95
N MET A 103 4.97 6.10 -1.61
CA MET A 103 6.17 6.87 -1.94
C MET A 103 6.14 8.22 -1.25
N ILE A 104 7.23 8.54 -0.54
CA ILE A 104 7.49 9.86 0.03
C ILE A 104 8.43 10.60 -0.93
N ASN A 105 7.84 11.37 -1.84
CA ASN A 105 8.56 12.01 -2.95
C ASN A 105 9.67 12.97 -2.49
N ALA A 106 9.50 13.63 -1.35
CA ALA A 106 10.48 14.60 -0.86
C ALA A 106 11.83 13.97 -0.48
N ASP A 107 11.81 12.69 -0.11
CA ASP A 107 12.98 11.94 0.38
C ASP A 107 13.36 10.78 -0.54
N ASP A 108 12.66 10.62 -1.69
CA ASP A 108 12.79 9.46 -2.58
C ASP A 108 12.71 8.12 -1.81
N LEU A 109 11.83 8.06 -0.81
CA LEU A 109 11.67 6.91 0.07
C LEU A 109 10.45 6.08 -0.36
N LEU A 110 10.67 4.79 -0.63
CA LEU A 110 9.64 3.79 -0.90
C LEU A 110 9.35 2.99 0.38
N LEU A 111 8.11 3.07 0.84
CA LEU A 111 7.58 2.27 1.93
C LEU A 111 6.85 1.06 1.35
N ILE A 112 7.12 -0.14 1.85
CA ILE A 112 6.45 -1.38 1.43
C ILE A 112 5.99 -2.13 2.67
N TRP A 113 4.69 -2.34 2.80
CA TRP A 113 4.11 -3.21 3.82
C TRP A 113 3.84 -4.59 3.25
N VAL A 114 4.27 -5.62 3.98
CA VAL A 114 3.99 -7.03 3.71
C VAL A 114 3.08 -7.55 4.82
N ILE A 115 1.82 -7.77 4.48
CA ILE A 115 0.80 -8.31 5.39
C ILE A 115 0.63 -9.79 5.09
N LYS A 116 1.12 -10.64 5.99
CA LYS A 116 1.04 -12.09 5.83
C LYS A 116 -0.37 -12.61 6.12
N PRO A 117 -0.73 -13.80 5.60
CA PRO A 117 -1.97 -14.49 5.98
C PRO A 117 -2.08 -14.77 7.48
N THR A 118 -0.98 -14.71 8.23
CA THR A 118 -1.00 -14.84 9.70
C THR A 118 -1.50 -13.58 10.41
N GLY A 119 -1.69 -12.47 9.69
CA GLY A 119 -1.97 -11.15 10.24
C GLY A 119 -0.72 -10.38 10.68
N LYS A 120 0.50 -10.94 10.50
CA LYS A 120 1.75 -10.22 10.75
C LYS A 120 1.96 -9.15 9.68
N VAL A 121 2.18 -7.91 10.10
CA VAL A 121 2.57 -6.78 9.26
C VAL A 121 4.07 -6.55 9.41
N ILE A 122 4.75 -6.28 8.30
CA ILE A 122 6.18 -5.96 8.25
C ILE A 122 6.33 -4.75 7.33
N LEU A 123 6.93 -3.67 7.84
CA LEU A 123 7.33 -2.54 7.01
C LEU A 123 8.78 -2.70 6.52
N HIS A 124 8.99 -2.47 5.24
CA HIS A 124 10.29 -2.27 4.63
C HIS A 124 10.38 -0.85 4.08
N GLN A 125 11.53 -0.21 4.27
CA GLN A 125 11.81 1.14 3.78
C GLN A 125 13.01 1.07 2.84
N PHE A 126 12.89 1.69 1.67
CA PHE A 126 13.91 1.67 0.63
C PHE A 126 14.18 3.08 0.13
N ASP A 127 15.44 3.52 0.22
CA ASP A 127 15.89 4.73 -0.44
C ASP A 127 16.06 4.44 -1.94
N ILE A 128 15.22 5.07 -2.77
CA ILE A 128 15.20 4.86 -4.22
C ILE A 128 16.50 5.39 -4.85
N LYS A 129 17.13 6.44 -4.29
CA LYS A 129 18.41 6.95 -4.81
C LYS A 129 19.49 5.91 -4.64
N ALA A 130 19.59 5.33 -3.45
CA ALA A 130 20.56 4.28 -3.15
C ALA A 130 20.39 3.08 -4.10
N ILE A 131 19.15 2.71 -4.44
CA ILE A 131 18.87 1.64 -5.41
C ILE A 131 19.29 2.07 -6.83
N SER A 132 19.02 3.32 -7.22
CA SER A 132 19.32 3.82 -8.57
C SER A 132 20.81 3.94 -8.87
N GLU A 133 21.62 4.15 -7.83
CA GLU A 133 23.08 4.23 -7.93
C GLU A 133 23.73 2.85 -8.12
N GLN A 134 23.04 1.77 -7.72
CA GLN A 134 23.46 0.41 -7.99
C GLN A 134 23.12 0.04 -9.45
N LYS A 135 24.03 0.39 -10.37
CA LYS A 135 23.90 0.23 -11.84
C LYS A 135 23.42 -1.14 -12.36
N ASN A 136 23.49 -2.20 -11.57
CA ASN A 136 23.09 -3.56 -11.95
C ASN A 136 21.98 -4.17 -11.06
N PHE A 137 21.44 -3.44 -10.09
CA PHE A 137 20.50 -4.01 -9.13
C PHE A 137 19.21 -4.52 -9.80
N LEU A 138 18.59 -3.70 -10.64
CA LEU A 138 17.33 -4.07 -11.29
C LEU A 138 17.51 -5.19 -12.32
N SER A 139 18.62 -5.21 -13.06
CA SER A 139 18.91 -6.30 -14.00
C SER A 139 19.10 -7.61 -13.24
N ASP A 140 19.87 -7.60 -12.15
CA ASP A 140 20.15 -8.79 -11.35
C ASP A 140 18.88 -9.27 -10.64
N LEU A 141 18.04 -8.35 -10.16
CA LEU A 141 16.74 -8.65 -9.57
C LEU A 141 15.80 -9.30 -10.59
N VAL A 142 15.72 -8.77 -11.82
CA VAL A 142 14.89 -9.33 -12.89
C VAL A 142 15.38 -10.72 -13.28
N VAL A 143 16.69 -10.95 -13.33
CA VAL A 143 17.27 -12.28 -13.59
C VAL A 143 16.90 -13.24 -12.46
N LYS A 144 17.18 -12.88 -11.19
CA LYS A 144 16.83 -13.70 -10.03
C LYS A 144 15.33 -13.98 -9.92
N ALA A 145 14.49 -13.00 -10.22
CA ALA A 145 13.04 -13.19 -10.22
C ALA A 145 12.61 -14.17 -11.32
N ARG A 146 13.20 -14.09 -12.52
CA ARG A 146 12.90 -15.03 -13.62
C ARG A 146 13.35 -16.46 -13.29
N GLU A 147 14.53 -16.61 -12.68
CA GLU A 147 15.03 -17.90 -12.18
C GLU A 147 14.13 -18.47 -11.08
N PHE A 148 13.74 -17.63 -10.11
CA PHE A 148 12.88 -18.04 -9.00
C PHE A 148 11.46 -18.40 -9.45
N LEU A 149 10.91 -17.67 -10.41
CA LEU A 149 9.59 -17.93 -10.99
C LEU A 149 9.62 -19.11 -11.99
N SER A 150 10.77 -19.72 -12.24
CA SER A 150 10.97 -20.78 -13.23
C SER A 150 10.25 -20.50 -14.55
N ILE A 151 10.40 -19.28 -15.08
CA ILE A 151 10.02 -18.99 -16.48
C ILE A 151 11.18 -19.43 -17.39
N ASP A 152 11.62 -20.67 -17.21
CA ASP A 152 12.48 -21.33 -18.17
C ASP A 152 11.60 -22.18 -19.07
N ARG A 153 11.71 -22.00 -20.38
CA ARG A 153 10.81 -22.62 -21.38
C ARG A 153 10.94 -24.15 -21.47
N LYS A 154 11.71 -24.78 -20.58
CA LYS A 154 11.96 -26.22 -20.57
C LYS A 154 11.67 -26.82 -19.20
N SER A 155 10.71 -27.75 -19.21
CA SER A 155 10.38 -28.71 -18.15
C SER A 155 9.44 -28.21 -17.05
N GLY A 156 8.19 -28.70 -17.13
CA GLY A 156 7.15 -28.48 -16.16
C GLY A 156 7.41 -29.19 -14.82
N ASN A 157 7.30 -28.42 -13.74
CA ASN A 157 6.58 -28.79 -12.52
C ASN A 157 6.54 -27.55 -11.61
N LEU A 158 5.37 -26.93 -11.50
CA LEU A 158 5.13 -25.78 -10.62
C LEU A 158 4.82 -26.30 -9.22
N SER A 159 5.84 -26.50 -8.39
CA SER A 159 5.62 -26.64 -6.94
C SER A 159 5.22 -25.29 -6.37
N LYS A 160 4.14 -25.31 -5.57
CA LYS A 160 3.47 -24.17 -4.92
C LYS A 160 4.46 -23.07 -4.47
N LEU A 161 4.35 -21.87 -5.06
CA LEU A 161 5.18 -20.72 -4.71
C LEU A 161 4.90 -20.28 -3.26
N ASP A 162 5.92 -20.31 -2.43
CA ASP A 162 5.89 -19.73 -1.09
C ASP A 162 6.36 -18.27 -1.14
N SER A 163 5.39 -17.35 -1.16
CA SER A 163 5.62 -15.89 -1.15
C SER A 163 6.47 -15.42 0.04
N ALA A 164 6.56 -16.19 1.13
CA ALA A 164 7.39 -15.86 2.28
C ALA A 164 8.90 -16.00 2.02
N LYS A 165 9.31 -16.73 0.96
CA LYS A 165 10.71 -16.90 0.55
C LYS A 165 11.17 -15.96 -0.57
N LEU A 166 10.21 -15.35 -1.29
CA LEU A 166 10.46 -14.45 -2.41
C LEU A 166 11.18 -13.17 -1.99
N PHE A 167 10.71 -12.50 -0.95
CA PHE A 167 11.27 -11.21 -0.51
C PHE A 167 12.71 -11.30 0.02
N PRO A 168 13.05 -12.25 0.91
CA PRO A 168 14.43 -12.38 1.39
C PRO A 168 15.43 -12.77 0.30
N ALA A 169 15.03 -13.62 -0.66
CA ALA A 169 15.90 -14.06 -1.75
C ALA A 169 16.17 -12.95 -2.79
N LEU A 170 15.20 -12.06 -3.00
CA LEU A 170 15.29 -10.95 -3.94
C LEU A 170 15.97 -9.72 -3.32
N CYS A 171 15.75 -9.46 -2.03
CA CYS A 171 16.26 -8.28 -1.33
C CYS A 171 17.48 -8.55 -0.42
N GLY A 172 18.06 -9.77 -0.44
CA GLY A 172 19.16 -10.15 0.47
C GLY A 172 20.40 -9.24 0.42
N ASN A 173 20.61 -8.51 -0.68
CA ASN A 173 21.71 -7.55 -0.82
C ASN A 173 21.34 -6.09 -0.45
N LEU A 174 20.07 -5.82 -0.09
CA LEU A 174 19.58 -4.49 0.32
C LEU A 174 19.45 -4.34 1.85
N LEU A 175 19.74 -5.40 2.61
CA LEU A 175 19.66 -5.44 4.09
C LEU A 175 21.04 -5.44 4.76
N GLY A 176 22.10 -5.13 4.00
CA GLY A 176 23.46 -4.96 4.51
C GLY A 176 23.76 -3.51 4.83
#